data_AF-A0A4R1L3W8-F1
#
_entry.id   AF-A0A4R1L3W8-F1
#
_cell.length_a   1.000
_cell.length_b   1.000
_cell.length_c   1.000
_cell.angle_alpha   90.00
_cell.angle_beta   90.00
_cell.angle_gamma   90.00
#
_symmetry.space_group_name_H-M   'P 1'
#
loop_
_entity.id
_entity.type
_entity.pdbx_description
1 polymer ?
#
loop_
_entity_poly.entity_id
_entity_poly.type
_entity_poly.pdbx_seq_one_letter_code
_entity_poly.pdbx_strand_id
1 'polypeptide(L)'
;MRLLLLVFLLADTFAFAVTATPVRETDAVCANCHRDIFNRYVKTPMANASGLATDHFIPGTLENPASGLTYRVFEEDGTAWLSYHDPQAPLSDGRRKLDYFLGSGHLGVTYLYTVNQYLLESPVAYYSTTGRYDMKPGLAALRDIPPALPMEPGCLRCHMSGVQHSEPGTVNHYAQEPFLSGGITCESCHGDTRAHVMSGGKTPAINPATLDTARRDSLCISCHLEGDVSVEHEGRSAVDFKPGDSIADYLSYFVYASNDPTARGVSEVEQLSASTCKRASGSRMSCTTCHDPHYSPPAAERVSFYRGKCLTCHSDPAFVKAHHPENPDCTSCHMPRSTAQNIPHVAWTDHRILRQPAMKVTMNDATQSNVLTPVFSPSASPRDLALAYYESAMKGRSAVRDKAYELLSQARQAQPNDVAVLASLGILTETRGDYQQAASIFRKVLSLDSDNLTAATNLGVLLAKSGDLPGALKLLQPAFQRNEDMLGLAKNLAAVQCMMGDGAAAKATLAKTLVYSPDARDVLDRLKQTSSCTGSQH
;
A
#
# COMPACT_ATOMS: atom_id res chain seq x y z
N MET A 1 17.42 -42.11 55.66
CA MET A 1 18.07 -42.16 54.34
C MET A 1 16.99 -42.19 53.26
N ARG A 2 16.64 -41.02 52.71
CA ARG A 2 16.11 -40.80 51.34
C ARG A 2 15.78 -39.32 51.19
N LEU A 3 16.68 -38.63 50.49
CA LEU A 3 16.59 -37.26 50.03
C LEU A 3 15.66 -37.27 48.81
N LEU A 4 14.53 -36.56 48.84
CA LEU A 4 13.71 -36.32 47.64
C LEU A 4 14.06 -34.93 47.10
N LEU A 5 14.82 -34.91 46.00
CA LEU A 5 14.96 -33.73 45.15
C LEU A 5 13.61 -33.46 44.46
N LEU A 6 13.04 -32.28 44.68
CA LEU A 6 12.05 -31.69 43.76
C LEU A 6 12.81 -31.14 42.55
N VAL A 7 12.57 -31.73 41.38
CA VAL A 7 12.95 -31.14 40.09
C VAL A 7 11.77 -30.28 39.64
N PHE A 8 11.95 -28.96 39.65
CA PHE A 8 11.05 -28.03 38.95
C PHE A 8 11.37 -28.13 37.46
N LEU A 9 10.45 -28.70 36.67
CA LEU A 9 10.43 -28.58 35.22
C LEU A 9 9.98 -27.16 34.87
N LEU A 10 10.94 -26.29 34.55
CA LEU A 10 10.68 -25.07 33.80
C LEU A 10 10.26 -25.50 32.40
N ALA A 11 8.97 -25.34 32.08
CA ALA A 11 8.51 -25.40 30.71
C ALA A 11 8.96 -24.10 30.03
N ASP A 12 10.10 -24.13 29.37
CA ASP A 12 10.48 -23.09 28.40
C ASP A 12 9.46 -23.13 27.27
N THR A 13 8.47 -22.23 27.34
CA THR A 13 7.67 -21.86 26.18
C THR A 13 8.59 -21.12 25.22
N PHE A 14 9.27 -21.86 24.34
CA PHE A 14 9.80 -21.27 23.11
C PHE A 14 8.60 -20.67 22.37
N ALA A 15 8.44 -19.35 22.46
CA ALA A 15 7.69 -18.61 21.47
C ALA A 15 8.45 -18.80 20.16
N PHE A 16 8.03 -19.76 19.34
CA PHE A 16 8.43 -19.80 17.95
C PHE A 16 7.99 -18.45 17.36
N ALA A 17 8.95 -17.64 16.92
CA ALA A 17 8.63 -16.50 16.08
C ALA A 17 7.86 -17.06 14.87
N VAL A 18 6.59 -16.68 14.74
CA VAL A 18 5.73 -17.20 13.68
C VAL A 18 6.13 -16.43 12.43
N THR A 19 7.15 -16.91 11.72
CA THR A 19 7.53 -16.30 10.45
C THR A 19 6.40 -16.46 9.44
N ALA A 20 6.17 -15.44 8.62
CA ALA A 20 5.18 -15.51 7.55
C ALA A 20 5.33 -16.79 6.73
N THR A 21 4.24 -17.56 6.62
CA THR A 21 4.27 -18.88 5.99
C THR A 21 4.13 -18.73 4.46
N PRO A 22 4.96 -19.38 3.64
CA PRO A 22 4.78 -19.36 2.19
C PRO A 22 3.46 -20.02 1.76
N VAL A 23 2.84 -19.53 0.67
CA VAL A 23 1.58 -20.09 0.12
C VAL A 23 1.62 -21.61 -0.04
N ARG A 24 2.77 -22.16 -0.48
CA ARG A 24 2.93 -23.61 -0.67
C ARG A 24 2.69 -24.41 0.61
N GLU A 25 3.03 -23.85 1.76
CA GLU A 25 2.85 -24.49 3.06
C GLU A 25 1.46 -24.22 3.61
N THR A 26 1.00 -22.97 3.57
CA THR A 26 -0.35 -22.57 4.03
C THR A 26 -1.45 -23.35 3.30
N ASP A 27 -1.36 -23.45 1.97
CA ASP A 27 -2.38 -24.08 1.14
C ASP A 27 -2.15 -25.58 0.92
N ALA A 28 -1.14 -26.19 1.56
CA ALA A 28 -0.83 -27.62 1.39
C ALA A 28 -2.03 -28.52 1.72
N VAL A 29 -2.88 -28.08 2.66
CA VAL A 29 -4.13 -28.78 3.03
C VAL A 29 -5.11 -28.89 1.86
N CYS A 30 -5.21 -27.86 1.02
CA CYS A 30 -6.06 -27.84 -0.17
C CYS A 30 -5.57 -28.86 -1.22
N ALA A 31 -4.25 -29.07 -1.30
CA ALA A 31 -3.63 -30.00 -2.24
C ALA A 31 -3.99 -31.48 -1.99
N ASN A 32 -4.52 -31.82 -0.81
CA ASN A 32 -4.98 -33.17 -0.50
C ASN A 32 -6.18 -33.60 -1.37
N CYS A 33 -7.03 -32.64 -1.75
CA CYS A 33 -8.18 -32.87 -2.61
C CYS A 33 -8.05 -32.20 -4.00
N HIS A 34 -7.33 -31.08 -4.09
CA HIS A 34 -7.22 -30.24 -5.29
C HIS A 34 -5.79 -30.19 -5.85
N ARG A 35 -5.10 -31.34 -5.88
CA ARG A 35 -3.67 -31.43 -6.22
C ARG A 35 -3.28 -30.72 -7.52
N ASP A 36 -4.04 -30.91 -8.59
CA ASP A 36 -3.72 -30.33 -9.90
C ASP A 36 -3.94 -28.82 -9.97
N ILE A 37 -4.92 -28.30 -9.23
CA ILE A 37 -5.13 -26.85 -9.10
C ILE A 37 -3.98 -26.25 -8.30
N PHE A 38 -3.69 -26.83 -7.13
CA PHE A 38 -2.60 -26.39 -6.26
C PHE A 38 -1.26 -26.36 -7.00
N ASN A 39 -0.88 -27.44 -7.69
CA ASN A 39 0.39 -27.55 -8.40
C ASN A 39 0.56 -26.50 -9.52
N ARG A 40 -0.54 -26.02 -10.11
CA ARG A 40 -0.54 -24.94 -11.08
C ARG A 40 -0.50 -23.58 -10.38
N TYR A 41 -1.30 -23.40 -9.34
CA TYR A 41 -1.45 -22.15 -8.62
C TYR A 41 -0.17 -21.67 -7.94
N VAL A 42 0.56 -22.57 -7.27
CA VAL A 42 1.80 -22.22 -6.55
C VAL A 42 2.93 -21.71 -7.48
N LYS A 43 2.76 -21.80 -8.80
CA LYS A 43 3.69 -21.26 -9.81
C LYS A 43 3.25 -19.90 -10.35
N THR A 44 2.08 -19.40 -9.95
CA THR A 44 1.54 -18.13 -10.43
C THR A 44 2.25 -16.95 -9.74
N PRO A 45 2.26 -15.77 -10.38
CA PRO A 45 2.71 -14.54 -9.74
C PRO A 45 1.96 -14.19 -8.46
N MET A 46 0.66 -14.52 -8.36
CA MET A 46 -0.14 -14.27 -7.15
C MET A 46 0.36 -15.07 -5.95
N ALA A 47 0.61 -16.37 -6.12
CA ALA A 47 1.13 -17.22 -5.05
C ALA A 47 2.56 -16.86 -4.62
N ASN A 48 3.29 -16.11 -5.45
CA ASN A 48 4.68 -15.70 -5.22
C ASN A 48 4.82 -14.17 -5.18
N ALA A 49 3.75 -13.44 -4.84
CA ALA A 49 3.73 -11.98 -4.83
C ALA A 49 4.52 -11.38 -3.66
N SER A 50 4.81 -12.17 -2.63
CA SER A 50 5.63 -11.83 -1.48
C SER A 50 6.06 -13.09 -0.73
N GLY A 51 6.95 -12.94 0.25
CA GLY A 51 7.49 -14.02 1.08
C GLY A 51 8.68 -13.52 1.89
N LEU A 52 9.49 -14.43 2.44
CA LEU A 52 10.70 -14.05 3.16
C LEU A 52 11.71 -13.44 2.18
N ALA A 53 12.46 -12.43 2.59
CA ALA A 53 13.39 -11.72 1.69
C ALA A 53 14.34 -12.65 0.92
N THR A 54 14.75 -13.76 1.55
CA THR A 54 15.63 -14.79 0.97
C THR A 54 14.96 -15.69 -0.07
N ASP A 55 13.62 -15.84 -0.04
CA ASP A 55 12.88 -16.69 -0.98
C ASP A 55 12.93 -16.13 -2.41
N HIS A 56 13.07 -14.80 -2.53
CA HIS A 56 13.20 -14.10 -3.80
C HIS A 56 14.23 -12.97 -3.71
N PHE A 57 15.49 -13.38 -3.57
CA PHE A 57 16.60 -12.46 -3.34
C PHE A 57 17.35 -12.10 -4.63
N ILE A 58 17.55 -10.79 -4.87
CA ILE A 58 18.29 -10.26 -6.02
C ILE A 58 19.39 -9.32 -5.49
N PRO A 59 20.66 -9.74 -5.43
CA PRO A 59 21.73 -8.86 -4.98
C PRO A 59 22.00 -7.74 -5.99
N GLY A 60 22.42 -6.58 -5.52
CA GLY A 60 22.75 -5.47 -6.39
C GLY A 60 23.19 -4.21 -5.65
N THR A 61 23.73 -3.26 -6.41
CA THR A 61 24.16 -1.97 -5.90
C THR A 61 23.54 -0.87 -6.74
N LEU A 62 23.15 0.22 -6.08
CA LEU A 62 22.70 1.46 -6.70
C LEU A 62 23.52 2.60 -6.10
N GLU A 63 24.12 3.43 -6.96
CA GLU A 63 24.59 4.76 -6.58
C GLU A 63 23.55 5.77 -7.07
N ASN A 64 22.97 6.56 -6.16
CA ASN A 64 22.04 7.60 -6.51
C ASN A 64 22.81 8.81 -7.08
N PRO A 65 22.69 9.16 -8.36
CA PRO A 65 23.47 10.23 -8.98
C PRO A 65 23.23 11.62 -8.36
N ALA A 66 22.06 11.86 -7.76
CA ALA A 66 21.71 13.15 -7.18
C ALA A 66 22.44 13.45 -5.86
N SER A 67 22.81 12.41 -5.11
CA SER A 67 23.36 12.51 -3.75
C SER A 67 24.76 11.89 -3.61
N GLY A 68 25.08 10.89 -4.43
CA GLY A 68 26.22 10.00 -4.21
C GLY A 68 25.94 8.88 -3.20
N LEU A 69 24.72 8.80 -2.66
CA LEU A 69 24.33 7.72 -1.73
C LEU A 69 24.43 6.37 -2.44
N THR A 70 25.14 5.44 -1.81
CA THR A 70 25.26 4.08 -2.33
C THR A 70 24.42 3.13 -1.49
N TYR A 71 23.49 2.44 -2.14
CA TYR A 71 22.70 1.36 -1.56
C TYR A 71 23.21 0.02 -2.07
N ARG A 72 23.35 -0.96 -1.20
CA ARG A 72 23.73 -2.32 -1.57
C ARG A 72 22.79 -3.32 -0.92
N VAL A 73 22.20 -4.18 -1.76
CA VAL A 73 21.43 -5.34 -1.35
C VAL A 73 22.32 -6.56 -1.51
N PHE A 74 22.60 -7.27 -0.42
CA PHE A 74 23.50 -8.42 -0.40
C PHE A 74 23.06 -9.46 0.62
N GLU A 75 23.56 -10.69 0.47
CA GLU A 75 23.34 -11.76 1.41
C GLU A 75 24.65 -12.06 2.16
N GLU A 76 24.56 -12.27 3.47
CA GLU A 76 25.66 -12.65 4.35
C GLU A 76 25.13 -13.65 5.36
N ASP A 77 25.76 -14.83 5.46
CA ASP A 77 25.38 -15.93 6.36
C ASP A 77 23.89 -16.31 6.29
N GLY A 78 23.32 -16.39 5.07
CA GLY A 78 21.91 -16.72 4.84
C GLY A 78 20.93 -15.60 5.22
N THR A 79 21.43 -14.40 5.54
CA THR A 79 20.62 -13.24 5.87
C THR A 79 20.70 -12.20 4.76
N ALA A 80 19.54 -11.73 4.29
CA ALA A 80 19.44 -10.63 3.33
C ALA A 80 19.61 -9.27 4.04
N TRP A 81 20.44 -8.41 3.47
CA TRP A 81 20.78 -7.09 4.01
C TRP A 81 20.62 -6.00 2.97
N LEU A 82 20.15 -4.83 3.42
CA LEU A 82 20.31 -3.55 2.74
C LEU A 82 21.33 -2.72 3.54
N SER A 83 22.46 -2.36 2.93
CA SER A 83 23.35 -1.33 3.47
C SER A 83 23.23 -0.04 2.68
N TYR A 84 23.50 1.07 3.35
CA TYR A 84 23.55 2.39 2.75
C TYR A 84 24.82 3.11 3.24
N HIS A 85 25.43 3.85 2.31
CA HIS A 85 26.63 4.64 2.54
C HIS A 85 26.40 6.07 2.04
N ASP A 86 26.62 7.05 2.92
CA ASP A 86 26.63 8.47 2.54
C ASP A 86 28.07 9.00 2.54
N PRO A 87 28.67 9.30 1.37
CA PRO A 87 30.02 9.85 1.32
C PRO A 87 30.11 11.24 2.00
N GLN A 88 28.99 11.96 2.15
CA GLN A 88 28.92 13.25 2.82
C GLN A 88 28.64 13.14 4.32
N ALA A 89 28.13 12.00 4.79
CA ALA A 89 27.88 11.72 6.20
C ALA A 89 28.21 10.25 6.58
N PRO A 90 29.49 9.83 6.56
CA PRO A 90 29.85 8.42 6.78
C PRO A 90 29.47 7.86 8.16
N LEU A 91 29.21 8.72 9.15
CA LEU A 91 28.71 8.30 10.46
C LEU A 91 27.26 7.81 10.42
N SER A 92 26.54 8.13 9.35
CA SER A 92 25.18 7.67 9.11
C SER A 92 25.14 6.32 8.42
N ASP A 93 26.27 5.75 8.01
CA ASP A 93 26.35 4.44 7.37
C ASP A 93 25.69 3.37 8.24
N GLY A 94 24.99 2.45 7.59
CA GLY A 94 24.29 1.40 8.33
C GLY A 94 23.82 0.26 7.45
N ARG A 95 23.24 -0.73 8.12
CA ARG A 95 22.56 -1.84 7.46
C ARG A 95 21.23 -2.16 8.12
N ARG A 96 20.30 -2.67 7.32
CA ARG A 96 19.00 -3.21 7.73
C ARG A 96 18.92 -4.65 7.27
N LYS A 97 18.51 -5.54 8.19
CA LYS A 97 18.11 -6.89 7.81
C LYS A 97 16.81 -6.77 7.01
N LEU A 98 16.76 -7.41 5.85
CA LEU A 98 15.55 -7.49 5.05
C LEU A 98 14.74 -8.71 5.52
N ASP A 99 13.49 -8.48 5.90
CA ASP A 99 12.61 -9.53 6.44
C ASP A 99 11.76 -10.16 5.34
N TYR A 100 11.23 -9.33 4.44
CA TYR A 100 10.30 -9.77 3.39
C TYR A 100 10.64 -9.18 2.03
N PHE A 101 10.15 -9.81 0.96
CA PHE A 101 10.07 -9.19 -0.36
C PHE A 101 8.62 -8.91 -0.74
N LEU A 102 8.43 -7.92 -1.62
CA LEU A 102 7.16 -7.60 -2.25
C LEU A 102 7.39 -7.48 -3.76
N GLY A 103 6.55 -8.15 -4.54
CA GLY A 103 6.61 -8.24 -5.99
C GLY A 103 7.12 -9.60 -6.47
N SER A 104 6.40 -10.20 -7.41
CA SER A 104 6.70 -11.55 -7.96
C SER A 104 7.93 -11.60 -8.90
N GLY A 105 8.67 -10.51 -9.03
CA GLY A 105 9.77 -10.39 -9.99
C GLY A 105 9.33 -10.23 -11.45
N HIS A 106 8.03 -10.27 -11.76
CA HIS A 106 7.56 -10.05 -13.14
C HIS A 106 7.78 -8.60 -13.60
N LEU A 107 7.53 -7.64 -12.71
CA LEU A 107 7.69 -6.20 -12.97
C LEU A 107 8.86 -5.62 -12.19
N GLY A 108 9.01 -6.08 -10.95
CA GLY A 108 10.08 -5.69 -10.05
C GLY A 108 9.93 -6.37 -8.69
N VAL A 109 10.88 -6.10 -7.82
CA VAL A 109 10.96 -6.61 -6.45
C VAL A 109 11.43 -5.47 -5.56
N THR A 110 10.79 -5.30 -4.41
CA THR A 110 11.30 -4.48 -3.32
C THR A 110 11.31 -5.28 -2.04
N TYR A 111 11.97 -4.76 -1.01
CA TYR A 111 12.15 -5.44 0.25
C TYR A 111 11.60 -4.62 1.40
N LEU A 112 11.08 -5.34 2.39
CA LEU A 112 10.58 -4.79 3.63
C LEU A 112 11.52 -5.18 4.77
N TYR A 113 11.62 -4.31 5.75
CA TYR A 113 12.41 -4.56 6.97
C TYR A 113 11.70 -3.98 8.17
N THR A 114 11.99 -4.56 9.34
CA THR A 114 11.38 -4.18 10.61
C THR A 114 12.39 -3.50 11.50
N VAL A 115 12.00 -2.39 12.13
CA VAL A 115 12.77 -1.74 13.21
C VAL A 115 11.80 -1.45 14.33
N ASN A 116 12.02 -2.02 15.53
CA ASN A 116 11.11 -1.85 16.67
C ASN A 116 9.62 -2.06 16.31
N GLN A 117 9.30 -3.13 15.59
CA GLN A 117 7.95 -3.48 15.12
C GLN A 117 7.29 -2.51 14.12
N TYR A 118 7.99 -1.45 13.68
CA TYR A 118 7.61 -0.67 12.51
C TYR A 118 8.01 -1.42 11.24
N LEU A 119 7.04 -1.71 10.38
CA LEU A 119 7.29 -2.28 9.07
C LEU A 119 7.61 -1.16 8.08
N LEU A 120 8.79 -1.24 7.48
CA LEU A 120 9.33 -0.21 6.61
C LEU A 120 9.73 -0.79 5.25
N GLU A 121 9.66 0.06 4.24
CA GLU A 121 10.03 -0.27 2.88
C GLU A 121 11.45 0.20 2.54
N SER A 122 12.18 -0.59 1.74
CA SER A 122 13.45 -0.17 1.16
C SER A 122 13.25 1.05 0.25
N PRO A 123 14.15 2.06 0.27
CA PRO A 123 14.07 3.21 -0.65
C PRO A 123 14.41 2.86 -2.10
N VAL A 124 14.98 1.68 -2.33
CA VAL A 124 15.35 1.16 -3.65
C VAL A 124 14.54 -0.09 -3.99
N ALA A 125 14.29 -0.30 -5.28
CA ALA A 125 13.64 -1.49 -5.81
C ALA A 125 14.38 -1.99 -7.05
N TYR A 126 14.35 -3.30 -7.27
CA TYR A 126 14.81 -3.93 -8.51
C TYR A 126 13.69 -3.87 -9.56
N TYR A 127 14.01 -3.43 -10.77
CA TYR A 127 13.05 -3.35 -11.88
C TYR A 127 13.43 -4.36 -12.97
N SER A 128 12.53 -5.30 -13.26
CA SER A 128 12.81 -6.41 -14.18
C SER A 128 13.00 -5.94 -15.63
N THR A 129 12.36 -4.85 -16.02
CA THR A 129 12.51 -4.25 -17.37
C THR A 129 13.93 -3.74 -17.61
N THR A 130 14.55 -3.12 -16.61
CA THR A 130 15.88 -2.50 -16.73
C THR A 130 16.98 -3.44 -16.24
N GLY A 131 16.63 -4.50 -15.52
CA GLY A 131 17.55 -5.47 -14.96
C GLY A 131 18.43 -4.91 -13.83
N ARG A 132 18.03 -3.79 -13.22
CA ARG A 132 18.84 -3.06 -12.22
C ARG A 132 17.98 -2.48 -11.10
N TYR A 133 18.65 -2.13 -10.01
CA TYR A 133 18.08 -1.31 -8.95
C TYR A 133 17.92 0.15 -9.41
N ASP A 134 16.87 0.79 -8.91
CA ASP A 134 16.68 2.24 -9.00
C ASP A 134 16.00 2.78 -7.73
N MET A 135 16.07 4.09 -7.55
CA MET A 135 15.32 4.77 -6.49
C MET A 135 13.82 4.65 -6.76
N LYS A 136 13.03 4.57 -5.69
CA LYS A 136 11.58 4.62 -5.83
C LYS A 136 11.07 5.97 -6.34
N PRO A 137 9.86 5.99 -6.91
CA PRO A 137 9.27 7.22 -7.44
C PRO A 137 9.24 8.31 -6.37
N GLY A 138 9.65 9.52 -6.75
CA GLY A 138 9.72 10.67 -5.82
C GLY A 138 10.98 10.74 -4.95
N LEU A 139 11.81 9.68 -4.89
CA LEU A 139 13.01 9.65 -4.04
C LEU A 139 14.31 9.96 -4.80
N ALA A 140 14.31 9.86 -6.13
CA ALA A 140 15.52 10.03 -6.95
C ALA A 140 16.21 11.40 -6.79
N ALA A 141 15.45 12.47 -6.49
CA ALA A 141 15.99 13.82 -6.34
C ALA A 141 16.49 14.13 -4.92
N LEU A 142 16.29 13.23 -3.96
CA LEU A 142 16.69 13.46 -2.57
C LEU A 142 18.21 13.42 -2.43
N ARG A 143 18.73 14.32 -1.59
CA ARG A 143 20.16 14.48 -1.30
C ARG A 143 20.64 13.72 -0.06
N ASP A 144 19.70 13.38 0.80
CA ASP A 144 19.89 12.66 2.05
C ASP A 144 19.13 11.32 1.94
N ILE A 145 19.39 10.36 2.83
CA ILE A 145 18.65 9.10 2.89
C ILE A 145 17.17 9.47 3.08
N PRO A 146 16.27 8.86 2.29
CA PRO A 146 14.85 9.13 2.42
C PRO A 146 14.37 8.89 3.85
N PRO A 147 13.39 9.67 4.34
CA PRO A 147 12.68 9.34 5.55
C PRO A 147 12.17 7.89 5.51
N ALA A 148 11.96 7.32 6.69
CA ALA A 148 11.33 6.01 6.83
C ALA A 148 10.07 5.91 5.95
N LEU A 149 9.98 4.84 5.17
CA LEU A 149 8.87 4.59 4.25
C LEU A 149 7.90 3.60 4.93
N PRO A 150 6.83 4.08 5.59
CA PRO A 150 5.94 3.21 6.35
C PRO A 150 5.15 2.28 5.42
N MET A 151 5.03 1.01 5.82
CA MET A 151 4.24 0.02 5.11
C MET A 151 2.89 -0.19 5.82
N GLU A 152 1.86 0.44 5.28
CA GLU A 152 0.50 0.38 5.82
C GLU A 152 -0.25 -0.92 5.42
N PRO A 153 -1.22 -1.38 6.22
CA PRO A 153 -2.01 -2.58 5.93
C PRO A 153 -2.68 -2.54 4.55
N GLY A 154 -3.08 -1.35 4.11
CA GLY A 154 -3.68 -1.11 2.79
C GLY A 154 -2.78 -1.57 1.64
N CYS A 155 -1.46 -1.42 1.74
CA CYS A 155 -0.52 -1.88 0.73
C CYS A 155 -0.33 -3.40 0.77
N LEU A 156 -0.32 -3.97 1.97
CA LEU A 156 -0.09 -5.41 2.19
C LEU A 156 -1.22 -6.27 1.65
N ARG A 157 -2.48 -5.81 1.76
CA ARG A 157 -3.67 -6.61 1.42
C ARG A 157 -3.69 -7.12 -0.03
N CYS A 158 -2.99 -6.44 -0.94
CA CYS A 158 -2.92 -6.79 -2.36
C CYS A 158 -1.77 -7.76 -2.68
N HIS A 159 -0.83 -7.94 -1.75
CA HIS A 159 0.40 -8.70 -1.96
C HIS A 159 0.60 -9.86 -0.98
N MET A 160 -0.19 -9.90 0.10
CA MET A 160 -0.04 -10.81 1.22
C MET A 160 -1.40 -11.31 1.69
N SER A 161 -1.42 -12.38 2.49
CA SER A 161 -2.65 -13.00 2.98
C SER A 161 -2.71 -12.98 4.51
N GLY A 162 -3.93 -12.79 5.05
CA GLY A 162 -4.14 -12.68 6.49
C GLY A 162 -3.49 -11.43 7.09
N VAL A 163 -3.55 -10.30 6.37
CA VAL A 163 -3.00 -9.00 6.79
C VAL A 163 -3.68 -8.53 8.07
N GLN A 164 -2.87 -8.00 8.99
CA GLN A 164 -3.33 -7.43 10.25
C GLN A 164 -3.51 -5.92 10.13
N HIS A 165 -4.37 -5.35 10.96
CA HIS A 165 -4.40 -3.91 11.19
C HIS A 165 -3.15 -3.45 11.94
N SER A 166 -2.72 -2.21 11.70
CA SER A 166 -1.73 -1.56 12.57
C SER A 166 -2.34 -1.31 13.96
N GLU A 167 -1.49 -1.10 14.96
CA GLU A 167 -1.97 -0.74 16.29
C GLU A 167 -2.69 0.62 16.28
N PRO A 168 -3.72 0.81 17.12
CA PRO A 168 -4.46 2.07 17.19
C PRO A 168 -3.55 3.29 17.38
N GLY A 169 -3.77 4.31 16.54
CA GLY A 169 -2.96 5.53 16.56
C GLY A 169 -1.56 5.39 15.96
N THR A 170 -1.28 4.30 15.23
CA THR A 170 -0.04 4.06 14.49
C THR A 170 -0.28 3.90 13.00
N VAL A 171 0.72 4.21 12.18
CA VAL A 171 0.66 4.05 10.71
C VAL A 171 1.02 2.62 10.28
N ASN A 172 2.12 2.09 10.81
CA ASN A 172 2.79 0.87 10.34
C ASN A 172 3.45 0.07 11.47
N HIS A 173 2.99 0.27 12.71
CA HIS A 173 3.44 -0.53 13.85
C HIS A 173 2.46 -1.67 14.09
N TYR A 174 3.00 -2.88 14.28
CA TYR A 174 2.19 -4.09 14.42
C TYR A 174 2.53 -4.81 15.72
N ALA A 175 1.51 -5.11 16.53
CA ALA A 175 1.68 -5.84 17.79
C ALA A 175 2.22 -7.27 17.58
N GLN A 176 1.91 -7.86 16.42
CA GLN A 176 2.31 -9.19 15.96
C GLN A 176 2.80 -9.09 14.52
N GLU A 177 3.05 -10.22 13.87
CA GLU A 177 3.41 -10.25 12.47
C GLU A 177 2.34 -9.55 11.60
N PRO A 178 2.76 -8.68 10.66
CA PRO A 178 1.83 -7.85 9.89
C PRO A 178 0.91 -8.65 8.96
N PHE A 179 1.21 -9.93 8.74
CA PHE A 179 0.43 -10.85 7.91
C PHE A 179 0.76 -12.30 8.25
N LEU A 180 -0.18 -13.22 8.01
CA LEU A 180 -0.02 -14.64 8.32
C LEU A 180 0.72 -15.43 7.23
N SER A 181 0.57 -15.03 5.96
CA SER A 181 1.19 -15.74 4.84
C SER A 181 1.67 -14.80 3.75
N GLY A 182 2.85 -15.09 3.20
CA GLY A 182 3.31 -14.46 1.97
C GLY A 182 2.41 -14.84 0.79
N GLY A 183 2.44 -14.04 -0.26
CA GLY A 183 1.62 -14.21 -1.47
C GLY A 183 0.12 -14.15 -1.22
N ILE A 184 -0.63 -14.45 -2.27
CA ILE A 184 -2.08 -14.62 -2.23
C ILE A 184 -2.37 -16.12 -2.02
N THR A 185 -3.14 -16.45 -0.98
CA THR A 185 -3.52 -17.83 -0.64
C THR A 185 -4.84 -18.22 -1.28
N CYS A 186 -5.18 -19.51 -1.23
CA CYS A 186 -6.48 -20.02 -1.65
C CYS A 186 -7.63 -19.28 -0.93
N GLU A 187 -7.49 -19.06 0.38
CA GLU A 187 -8.53 -18.42 1.21
C GLU A 187 -8.74 -16.94 0.86
N SER A 188 -7.74 -16.26 0.28
CA SER A 188 -7.88 -14.89 -0.22
C SER A 188 -8.89 -14.77 -1.38
N CYS A 189 -9.24 -15.88 -2.03
CA CYS A 189 -10.29 -15.93 -3.05
C CYS A 189 -11.49 -16.82 -2.68
N HIS A 190 -11.28 -17.81 -1.82
CA HIS A 190 -12.29 -18.83 -1.44
C HIS A 190 -12.87 -18.65 -0.03
N GLY A 191 -12.44 -17.62 0.71
CA GLY A 191 -12.89 -17.33 2.08
C GLY A 191 -12.34 -18.34 3.10
N ASP A 192 -12.86 -18.30 4.34
CA ASP A 192 -12.53 -19.30 5.38
C ASP A 192 -12.97 -20.70 4.91
N THR A 193 -11.99 -21.57 4.64
CA THR A 193 -12.20 -22.92 4.14
C THR A 193 -12.18 -23.98 5.25
N ARG A 194 -11.98 -23.62 6.52
CA ARG A 194 -11.82 -24.57 7.63
C ARG A 194 -12.97 -25.57 7.74
N ALA A 195 -14.21 -25.10 7.66
CA ALA A 195 -15.38 -25.98 7.73
C ALA A 195 -15.48 -26.91 6.50
N HIS A 196 -15.09 -26.41 5.31
CA HIS A 196 -15.00 -27.20 4.09
C HIS A 196 -13.96 -28.33 4.24
N VAL A 197 -12.75 -27.99 4.68
CA VAL A 197 -11.66 -28.95 4.92
C VAL A 197 -12.05 -29.99 5.98
N MET A 198 -12.53 -29.57 7.15
CA MET A 198 -12.88 -30.47 8.26
C MET A 198 -14.01 -31.45 7.91
N SER A 199 -14.90 -31.05 7.00
CA SER A 199 -16.02 -31.90 6.57
C SER A 199 -15.66 -32.85 5.42
N GLY A 200 -14.41 -32.84 4.94
CA GLY A 200 -14.00 -33.58 3.76
C GLY A 200 -14.67 -33.08 2.48
N GLY A 201 -14.92 -31.76 2.40
CA GLY A 201 -15.53 -31.10 1.26
C GLY A 201 -17.05 -31.10 1.20
N LYS A 202 -17.74 -31.59 2.25
CA LYS A 202 -19.22 -31.62 2.30
C LYS A 202 -19.84 -30.25 2.55
N THR A 203 -19.22 -29.44 3.41
CA THR A 203 -19.58 -28.04 3.60
C THR A 203 -19.02 -27.26 2.41
N PRO A 204 -19.83 -26.51 1.66
CA PRO A 204 -19.34 -25.76 0.51
C PRO A 204 -18.38 -24.64 0.93
N ALA A 205 -17.29 -24.48 0.20
CA ALA A 205 -16.46 -23.27 0.22
C ALA A 205 -17.00 -22.26 -0.80
N ILE A 206 -16.53 -21.01 -0.73
CA ILE A 206 -16.92 -20.00 -1.73
C ILE A 206 -16.37 -20.43 -3.09
N ASN A 207 -17.25 -20.45 -4.08
CA ASN A 207 -16.86 -20.62 -5.48
C ASN A 207 -17.09 -19.30 -6.22
N PRO A 208 -16.04 -18.57 -6.61
CA PRO A 208 -16.18 -17.31 -7.34
C PRO A 208 -17.07 -17.40 -8.58
N ALA A 209 -17.09 -18.55 -9.27
CA ALA A 209 -17.88 -18.74 -10.48
C ALA A 209 -19.40 -18.78 -10.22
N THR A 210 -19.83 -19.03 -8.98
CA THR A 210 -21.26 -19.08 -8.61
C THR A 210 -21.76 -17.79 -7.96
N LEU A 211 -20.87 -16.85 -7.67
CA LEU A 211 -21.23 -15.54 -7.11
C LEU A 211 -21.95 -14.68 -8.16
N ASP A 212 -22.78 -13.76 -7.70
CA ASP A 212 -23.29 -12.71 -8.57
C ASP A 212 -22.14 -11.83 -9.11
N THR A 213 -22.45 -11.01 -10.12
CA THR A 213 -21.42 -10.26 -10.85
C THR A 213 -20.63 -9.31 -9.94
N ALA A 214 -21.30 -8.62 -9.01
CA ALA A 214 -20.65 -7.63 -8.16
C ALA A 214 -19.67 -8.31 -7.18
N ARG A 215 -20.11 -9.38 -6.52
CA ARG A 215 -19.28 -10.16 -5.58
C ARG A 215 -18.15 -10.91 -6.28
N ARG A 216 -18.42 -11.50 -7.45
CA ARG A 216 -17.39 -12.17 -8.25
C ARG A 216 -16.29 -11.20 -8.65
N ASP A 217 -16.66 -10.05 -9.21
CA ASP A 217 -15.68 -9.07 -9.72
C ASP A 217 -14.96 -8.36 -8.56
N SER A 218 -15.57 -8.29 -7.36
CA SER A 218 -14.96 -7.71 -6.15
C SER A 218 -13.64 -8.38 -5.75
N LEU A 219 -13.50 -9.68 -5.99
CA LEU A 219 -12.25 -10.41 -5.73
C LEU A 219 -11.07 -9.88 -6.54
N CYS A 220 -11.33 -9.45 -7.78
CA CYS A 220 -10.31 -8.85 -8.63
C CYS A 220 -10.14 -7.37 -8.30
N ILE A 221 -11.25 -6.65 -8.11
CA ILE A 221 -11.26 -5.20 -7.85
C ILE A 221 -10.50 -4.84 -6.57
N SER A 222 -10.57 -5.68 -5.53
CA SER A 222 -9.87 -5.43 -4.26
C SER A 222 -8.38 -5.14 -4.42
N CYS A 223 -7.76 -5.70 -5.47
CA CYS A 223 -6.32 -5.59 -5.76
C CYS A 223 -5.98 -4.98 -7.13
N HIS A 224 -6.86 -5.08 -8.14
CA HIS A 224 -6.63 -4.65 -9.53
C HIS A 224 -7.40 -3.38 -9.93
N LEU A 225 -7.86 -2.61 -8.95
CA LEU A 225 -8.39 -1.27 -9.14
C LEU A 225 -7.84 -0.35 -8.04
N GLU A 226 -6.99 0.61 -8.41
CA GLU A 226 -6.53 1.65 -7.47
C GLU A 226 -7.39 2.93 -7.51
N GLY A 227 -7.85 3.33 -8.70
CA GLY A 227 -8.41 4.66 -8.93
C GLY A 227 -7.35 5.78 -8.84
N ASP A 228 -7.75 7.03 -9.05
CA ASP A 228 -6.88 8.18 -8.68
C ASP A 228 -6.88 8.38 -7.15
N VAL A 229 -8.01 8.06 -6.51
CA VAL A 229 -8.20 8.08 -5.06
C VAL A 229 -9.14 6.93 -4.67
N SER A 230 -8.85 6.26 -3.54
CA SER A 230 -9.77 5.30 -2.93
C SER A 230 -10.01 5.68 -1.48
N VAL A 231 -11.26 5.59 -1.03
CA VAL A 231 -11.69 6.02 0.31
C VAL A 231 -12.46 4.89 0.96
N GLU A 232 -12.07 4.52 2.18
CA GLU A 232 -12.81 3.57 3.01
C GLU A 232 -14.11 4.20 3.52
N HIS A 233 -15.21 3.45 3.48
CA HIS A 233 -16.48 3.89 4.05
C HIS A 233 -16.38 4.06 5.57
N GLU A 234 -17.25 4.88 6.15
CA GLU A 234 -17.30 5.07 7.60
C GLU A 234 -17.45 3.71 8.34
N GLY A 235 -16.53 3.44 9.27
CA GLY A 235 -16.55 2.22 10.09
C GLY A 235 -16.22 0.93 9.34
N ARG A 236 -15.66 1.02 8.13
CA ARG A 236 -15.21 -0.12 7.32
C ARG A 236 -13.72 0.01 7.04
N SER A 237 -13.06 -1.13 6.86
CA SER A 237 -11.71 -1.18 6.33
C SER A 237 -11.58 -2.20 5.21
N ALA A 238 -10.80 -1.87 4.19
CA ALA A 238 -10.46 -2.75 3.09
C ALA A 238 -9.69 -4.00 3.53
N VAL A 239 -8.99 -3.94 4.68
CA VAL A 239 -8.31 -5.10 5.29
C VAL A 239 -9.32 -6.15 5.76
N ASP A 240 -10.53 -5.73 6.13
CA ASP A 240 -11.60 -6.62 6.61
C ASP A 240 -12.42 -7.25 5.48
N PHE A 241 -12.11 -6.92 4.21
CA PHE A 241 -12.79 -7.50 3.06
C PHE A 241 -12.67 -9.03 3.05
N LYS A 242 -13.81 -9.70 2.88
CA LYS A 242 -13.87 -11.16 2.78
C LYS A 242 -14.39 -11.57 1.42
N PRO A 243 -13.79 -12.61 0.79
CA PRO A 243 -14.40 -13.25 -0.36
C PRO A 243 -15.88 -13.56 -0.11
N GLY A 244 -16.73 -13.26 -1.10
CA GLY A 244 -18.19 -13.35 -0.97
C GLY A 244 -18.87 -12.03 -0.62
N ASP A 245 -18.15 -11.04 -0.12
CA ASP A 245 -18.66 -9.68 0.03
C ASP A 245 -18.52 -8.87 -1.27
N SER A 246 -19.16 -7.69 -1.31
CA SER A 246 -18.90 -6.66 -2.32
C SER A 246 -17.81 -5.73 -1.80
N ILE A 247 -16.73 -5.53 -2.55
CA ILE A 247 -15.67 -4.58 -2.16
C ILE A 247 -16.18 -3.14 -2.09
N ALA A 248 -17.25 -2.83 -2.84
CA ALA A 248 -17.93 -1.54 -2.77
C ALA A 248 -18.63 -1.31 -1.40
N ASP A 249 -18.78 -2.33 -0.56
CA ASP A 249 -19.27 -2.16 0.82
C ASP A 249 -18.16 -1.67 1.78
N TYR A 250 -16.91 -1.67 1.32
CA TYR A 250 -15.72 -1.26 2.08
C TYR A 250 -15.05 0.00 1.52
N LEU A 251 -14.98 0.13 0.19
CA LEU A 251 -14.26 1.20 -0.51
C LEU A 251 -15.11 1.90 -1.56
N SER A 252 -14.82 3.18 -1.75
CA SER A 252 -15.18 3.97 -2.93
C SER A 252 -13.93 4.34 -3.72
N TYR A 253 -13.92 4.01 -5.02
CA TYR A 253 -12.88 4.38 -5.96
C TYR A 253 -13.32 5.56 -6.81
N PHE A 254 -12.45 6.56 -6.94
CA PHE A 254 -12.69 7.76 -7.73
C PHE A 254 -11.60 7.96 -8.78
N VAL A 255 -12.01 8.40 -9.96
CA VAL A 255 -11.11 8.78 -11.06
C VAL A 255 -11.48 10.16 -11.58
N TYR A 256 -10.54 10.86 -12.20
CA TYR A 256 -10.85 12.10 -12.90
C TYR A 256 -11.53 11.82 -14.24
N ALA A 257 -12.62 12.53 -14.51
CA ALA A 257 -13.49 12.30 -15.67
C ALA A 257 -12.80 12.34 -17.05
N SER A 258 -11.59 12.91 -17.16
CA SER A 258 -10.82 13.02 -18.41
C SER A 258 -9.48 12.29 -18.36
N ASN A 259 -9.19 11.52 -17.31
CA ASN A 259 -7.91 10.83 -17.19
C ASN A 259 -7.89 9.57 -18.07
N ASP A 260 -6.75 9.33 -18.73
CA ASP A 260 -6.50 8.08 -19.43
C ASP A 260 -6.21 6.99 -18.39
N PRO A 261 -7.02 5.92 -18.28
CA PRO A 261 -6.76 4.83 -17.34
C PRO A 261 -5.42 4.14 -17.59
N THR A 262 -4.88 4.18 -18.82
CA THR A 262 -3.58 3.58 -19.14
C THR A 262 -2.38 4.35 -18.59
N ALA A 263 -2.60 5.57 -18.07
CA ALA A 263 -1.58 6.34 -17.36
C ALA A 263 -1.34 5.83 -15.93
N ARG A 264 -2.28 5.05 -15.37
CA ARG A 264 -2.21 4.46 -14.03
C ARG A 264 -1.86 2.98 -14.07
N GLY A 265 -0.99 2.54 -13.17
CA GLY A 265 -0.85 1.14 -12.79
C GLY A 265 -2.16 0.61 -12.19
N VAL A 266 -2.34 -0.71 -12.15
CA VAL A 266 -3.44 -1.33 -11.38
C VAL A 266 -4.84 -0.79 -11.75
N SER A 267 -5.09 -0.65 -13.06
CA SER A 267 -6.31 -0.07 -13.63
C SER A 267 -7.00 -1.01 -14.63
N GLU A 268 -6.64 -2.30 -14.63
CA GLU A 268 -7.13 -3.27 -15.61
C GLU A 268 -8.64 -3.42 -15.59
N VAL A 269 -9.28 -3.30 -14.41
CA VAL A 269 -10.73 -3.35 -14.29
C VAL A 269 -11.37 -2.17 -15.04
N GLU A 270 -10.84 -0.97 -14.84
CA GLU A 270 -11.31 0.24 -15.52
C GLU A 270 -11.10 0.15 -17.04
N GLN A 271 -9.89 -0.22 -17.45
CA GLN A 271 -9.53 -0.42 -18.86
C GLN A 271 -10.43 -1.46 -19.54
N LEU A 272 -10.64 -2.62 -18.90
CA LEU A 272 -11.52 -3.67 -19.43
C LEU A 272 -12.96 -3.18 -19.55
N SER A 273 -13.47 -2.41 -18.58
CA SER A 273 -14.82 -1.84 -18.64
C SER A 273 -15.01 -0.86 -19.80
N ALA A 274 -13.93 -0.17 -20.19
CA ALA A 274 -13.89 0.71 -21.34
C ALA A 274 -13.72 -0.05 -22.68
N SER A 275 -13.50 -1.37 -22.66
CA SER A 275 -13.41 -2.16 -23.90
C SER A 275 -14.77 -2.29 -24.60
N THR A 276 -14.75 -2.32 -25.94
CA THR A 276 -15.97 -2.59 -26.73
C THR A 276 -16.52 -3.99 -26.42
N CYS A 277 -15.63 -4.96 -26.19
CA CYS A 277 -15.94 -6.33 -25.87
C CYS A 277 -16.76 -6.43 -24.56
N LYS A 278 -16.33 -5.73 -23.50
CA LYS A 278 -16.99 -5.73 -22.19
C LYS A 278 -18.32 -5.01 -22.22
N ARG A 279 -18.39 -3.86 -22.89
CA ARG A 279 -19.67 -3.16 -23.09
C ARG A 279 -20.69 -4.02 -23.83
N ALA A 280 -20.27 -4.73 -24.88
CA ALA A 280 -21.16 -5.61 -25.65
C ALA A 280 -21.56 -6.89 -24.88
N SER A 281 -20.64 -7.46 -24.09
CA SER A 281 -20.85 -8.74 -23.40
C SER A 281 -21.53 -8.58 -22.04
N GLY A 282 -21.42 -7.39 -21.41
CA GLY A 282 -21.93 -7.12 -20.07
C GLY A 282 -21.27 -8.00 -19.00
N SER A 283 -22.10 -8.56 -18.11
CA SER A 283 -21.65 -9.45 -17.02
C SER A 283 -21.13 -10.82 -17.48
N ARG A 284 -21.42 -11.22 -18.73
CA ARG A 284 -20.97 -12.50 -19.31
C ARG A 284 -19.47 -12.56 -19.54
N MET A 285 -18.80 -11.41 -19.68
CA MET A 285 -17.35 -11.34 -19.76
C MET A 285 -16.77 -10.80 -18.44
N SER A 286 -15.73 -11.45 -17.94
CA SER A 286 -15.01 -11.05 -16.72
C SER A 286 -13.51 -11.30 -16.89
N CYS A 287 -12.72 -11.01 -15.86
CA CYS A 287 -11.29 -11.32 -15.83
C CYS A 287 -11.03 -12.80 -16.16
N THR A 288 -11.87 -13.70 -15.63
CA THR A 288 -11.72 -15.15 -15.79
C THR A 288 -12.19 -15.69 -17.14
N THR A 289 -12.79 -14.85 -17.99
CA THR A 289 -13.06 -15.22 -19.39
C THR A 289 -11.75 -15.40 -20.16
N CYS A 290 -10.75 -14.57 -19.84
CA CYS A 290 -9.45 -14.58 -20.51
C CYS A 290 -8.33 -15.19 -19.65
N HIS A 291 -8.37 -14.99 -18.34
CA HIS A 291 -7.35 -15.50 -17.40
C HIS A 291 -7.84 -16.72 -16.64
N ASP A 292 -6.93 -17.66 -16.36
CA ASP A 292 -7.16 -18.70 -15.35
C ASP A 292 -6.52 -18.21 -14.04
N PRO A 293 -7.27 -17.93 -12.96
CA PRO A 293 -6.69 -17.47 -11.70
C PRO A 293 -5.75 -18.52 -11.06
N HIS A 294 -5.86 -19.80 -11.46
CA HIS A 294 -5.01 -20.87 -10.96
C HIS A 294 -3.82 -21.20 -11.86
N TYR A 295 -3.66 -20.52 -12.99
CA TYR A 295 -2.63 -20.86 -13.97
C TYR A 295 -2.14 -19.63 -14.75
N SER A 296 -0.82 -19.50 -14.86
CA SER A 296 -0.18 -18.53 -15.73
C SER A 296 0.56 -19.27 -16.85
N PRO A 297 0.27 -18.99 -18.14
CA PRO A 297 0.93 -19.68 -19.23
C PRO A 297 2.42 -19.33 -19.28
N PRO A 298 3.31 -20.31 -19.50
CA PRO A 298 4.72 -20.06 -19.70
C PRO A 298 4.93 -19.23 -20.97
N ALA A 299 6.08 -18.56 -21.09
CA ALA A 299 6.37 -17.64 -22.19
C ALA A 299 6.15 -18.29 -23.58
N ALA A 300 6.53 -19.56 -23.74
CA ALA A 300 6.40 -20.30 -25.00
C ALA A 300 4.95 -20.58 -25.42
N GLU A 301 4.01 -20.65 -24.47
CA GLU A 301 2.59 -20.96 -24.73
C GLU A 301 1.70 -19.71 -24.70
N ARG A 302 2.25 -18.56 -24.29
CA ARG A 302 1.48 -17.35 -24.02
C ARG A 302 0.66 -16.89 -25.23
N VAL A 303 1.28 -16.90 -26.41
CA VAL A 303 0.63 -16.46 -27.66
C VAL A 303 -0.53 -17.38 -28.02
N SER A 304 -0.33 -18.70 -28.03
CA SER A 304 -1.38 -19.66 -28.37
C SER A 304 -2.50 -19.67 -27.33
N PHE A 305 -2.17 -19.58 -26.04
CA PHE A 305 -3.14 -19.51 -24.96
C PHE A 305 -4.10 -18.33 -25.11
N TYR A 306 -3.57 -17.10 -25.23
CA TYR A 306 -4.41 -15.90 -25.33
C TYR A 306 -5.10 -15.78 -26.69
N ARG A 307 -4.46 -16.22 -27.78
CA ARG A 307 -5.13 -16.33 -29.09
C ARG A 307 -6.39 -17.20 -28.99
N GLY A 308 -6.33 -18.33 -28.31
CA GLY A 308 -7.50 -19.21 -28.09
C GLY A 308 -8.66 -18.51 -27.38
N LYS A 309 -8.36 -17.61 -26.43
CA LYS A 309 -9.39 -16.80 -25.75
C LYS A 309 -10.08 -15.85 -26.72
N CYS A 310 -9.32 -15.13 -27.55
CA CYS A 310 -9.87 -14.24 -28.57
C CYS A 310 -10.77 -15.00 -29.57
N LEU A 311 -10.30 -16.16 -30.03
CA LEU A 311 -10.99 -16.98 -31.03
C LEU A 311 -12.28 -17.65 -30.52
N THR A 312 -12.54 -17.63 -29.21
CA THR A 312 -13.81 -18.10 -28.64
C THR A 312 -14.99 -17.23 -29.08
N CYS A 313 -14.75 -15.93 -29.31
CA CYS A 313 -15.76 -14.98 -29.82
C CYS A 313 -15.50 -14.60 -31.30
N HIS A 314 -14.23 -14.60 -31.72
CA HIS A 314 -13.81 -14.29 -33.09
C HIS A 314 -13.62 -15.56 -33.92
N SER A 315 -14.64 -16.41 -33.95
CA SER A 315 -14.56 -17.75 -34.53
C SER A 315 -14.89 -17.84 -36.03
N ASP A 316 -15.24 -16.73 -36.68
CA ASP A 316 -15.54 -16.71 -38.11
C ASP A 316 -14.32 -17.18 -38.93
N PRO A 317 -14.41 -18.30 -39.67
CA PRO A 317 -13.26 -18.86 -40.40
C PRO A 317 -12.65 -17.90 -41.43
N ALA A 318 -13.45 -17.05 -42.06
CA ALA A 318 -12.96 -16.07 -43.02
C ALA A 318 -12.14 -14.99 -42.32
N PHE A 319 -12.61 -14.51 -41.17
CA PHE A 319 -11.86 -13.58 -40.33
C PHE A 319 -10.55 -14.21 -39.84
N VAL A 320 -10.60 -15.41 -39.25
CA VAL A 320 -9.42 -16.09 -38.69
C VAL A 320 -8.34 -16.33 -39.75
N LYS A 321 -8.75 -16.65 -40.99
CA LYS A 321 -7.83 -16.86 -42.11
C LYS A 321 -7.23 -15.57 -42.66
N ALA A 322 -8.01 -14.50 -42.73
CA ALA A 322 -7.61 -13.26 -43.39
C ALA A 322 -6.95 -12.22 -42.47
N HIS A 323 -7.28 -12.24 -41.17
CA HIS A 323 -6.82 -11.22 -40.23
C HIS A 323 -5.40 -11.53 -39.74
N HIS A 324 -4.42 -10.96 -40.44
CA HIS A 324 -2.98 -11.02 -40.13
C HIS A 324 -2.43 -12.45 -39.93
N PRO A 325 -2.47 -13.33 -40.96
CA PRO A 325 -1.96 -14.70 -40.85
C PRO A 325 -0.47 -14.77 -40.49
N GLU A 326 0.29 -13.71 -40.76
CA GLU A 326 1.70 -13.56 -40.43
C GLU A 326 1.98 -13.36 -38.93
N ASN A 327 0.99 -12.92 -38.14
CA ASN A 327 1.15 -12.64 -36.73
C ASN A 327 0.05 -13.34 -35.89
N PRO A 328 0.36 -14.46 -35.22
CA PRO A 328 -0.61 -15.16 -34.40
C PRO A 328 -0.93 -14.45 -33.08
N ASP A 329 -0.11 -13.49 -32.64
CA ASP A 329 -0.27 -12.78 -31.37
C ASP A 329 -1.24 -11.59 -31.51
N CYS A 330 -2.51 -11.83 -31.20
CA CYS A 330 -3.52 -10.78 -31.17
C CYS A 330 -3.18 -9.66 -30.18
N THR A 331 -2.48 -9.98 -29.07
CA THR A 331 -2.22 -9.03 -27.99
C THR A 331 -1.18 -7.99 -28.38
N SER A 332 -0.26 -8.31 -29.29
CA SER A 332 0.78 -7.37 -29.74
C SER A 332 0.22 -6.09 -30.36
N CYS A 333 -0.97 -6.15 -30.95
CA CYS A 333 -1.64 -5.02 -31.59
C CYS A 333 -2.89 -4.56 -30.84
N HIS A 334 -3.70 -5.49 -30.32
CA HIS A 334 -4.97 -5.15 -29.68
C HIS A 334 -4.84 -4.82 -28.19
N MET A 335 -3.74 -5.23 -27.55
CA MET A 335 -3.44 -4.96 -26.13
C MET A 335 -1.99 -4.49 -26.01
N PRO A 336 -1.60 -3.38 -26.67
CA PRO A 336 -0.22 -2.94 -26.71
C PRO A 336 0.29 -2.66 -25.30
N ARG A 337 1.59 -2.87 -25.09
CA ARG A 337 2.25 -2.49 -23.85
C ARG A 337 2.63 -1.00 -23.88
N SER A 338 2.24 -0.26 -22.85
CA SER A 338 2.61 1.15 -22.64
C SER A 338 3.29 1.33 -21.29
N THR A 339 4.00 2.43 -21.08
CA THR A 339 4.55 2.78 -19.76
C THR A 339 3.45 3.39 -18.89
N ALA A 340 3.24 2.87 -17.68
CA ALA A 340 2.42 3.56 -16.69
C ALA A 340 3.17 4.82 -16.21
N GLN A 341 2.48 5.95 -16.05
CA GLN A 341 3.12 7.20 -15.63
C GLN A 341 3.41 7.23 -14.13
N ASN A 342 2.58 6.57 -13.31
CA ASN A 342 2.72 6.51 -11.86
C ASN A 342 3.62 5.36 -11.36
N ILE A 343 3.99 4.40 -12.22
CA ILE A 343 4.94 3.33 -11.90
C ILE A 343 6.09 3.36 -12.92
N PRO A 344 7.21 4.03 -12.61
CA PRO A 344 8.40 4.07 -13.45
C PRO A 344 8.92 2.68 -13.81
N HIS A 345 9.53 2.57 -14.99
CA HIS A 345 10.24 1.38 -15.45
C HIS A 345 9.39 0.10 -15.58
N VAL A 346 8.06 0.24 -15.57
CA VAL A 346 7.09 -0.86 -15.73
C VAL A 346 6.28 -0.65 -17.01
N ALA A 347 6.28 -1.67 -17.88
CA ALA A 347 5.41 -1.72 -19.06
C ALA A 347 4.10 -2.43 -18.70
N TRP A 348 2.98 -1.72 -18.78
CA TRP A 348 1.64 -2.22 -18.53
C TRP A 348 0.96 -2.65 -19.82
N THR A 349 0.14 -3.70 -19.75
CA THR A 349 -0.65 -4.15 -20.92
C THR A 349 -1.96 -3.37 -20.99
N ASP A 350 -2.32 -2.86 -22.16
CA ASP A 350 -3.60 -2.17 -22.37
C ASP A 350 -4.76 -3.17 -22.38
N HIS A 351 -5.59 -3.14 -21.34
CA HIS A 351 -6.76 -3.99 -21.17
C HIS A 351 -8.04 -3.42 -21.80
N ARG A 352 -7.96 -2.31 -22.55
CA ARG A 352 -9.10 -1.78 -23.34
C ARG A 352 -9.39 -2.60 -24.60
N ILE A 353 -8.47 -3.46 -25.02
CA ILE A 353 -8.60 -4.38 -26.17
C ILE A 353 -9.06 -3.60 -27.41
N LEU A 354 -8.16 -2.80 -27.97
CA LEU A 354 -8.46 -1.82 -29.02
C LEU A 354 -8.92 -2.52 -30.29
N ARG A 355 -10.13 -2.23 -30.79
CA ARG A 355 -10.60 -2.77 -32.10
C ARG A 355 -9.69 -2.30 -33.25
N GLN A 356 -9.18 -1.08 -33.16
CA GLN A 356 -8.25 -0.49 -34.11
C GLN A 356 -6.92 -0.19 -33.38
N PRO A 357 -5.86 -0.98 -33.63
CA PRO A 357 -4.55 -0.84 -32.97
C PRO A 357 -3.90 0.54 -33.15
N ALA A 358 -4.18 1.20 -34.28
CA ALA A 358 -3.65 2.51 -34.61
C ALA A 358 -4.53 3.64 -34.07
N MET A 359 -4.61 3.75 -32.76
CA MET A 359 -4.81 5.05 -32.14
C MET A 359 -3.80 5.14 -30.99
N LYS A 360 -2.62 5.70 -31.29
CA LYS A 360 -2.02 6.57 -30.29
C LYS A 360 -3.09 7.60 -30.02
N VAL A 361 -3.83 7.42 -28.94
CA VAL A 361 -4.60 8.49 -28.35
C VAL A 361 -3.54 9.43 -27.80
N THR A 362 -2.94 10.25 -28.67
CA THR A 362 -2.50 11.57 -28.28
C THR A 362 -3.78 12.32 -27.95
N MET A 363 -4.25 12.12 -26.72
CA MET A 363 -5.02 13.18 -26.09
C MET A 363 -4.08 14.38 -26.10
N ASN A 364 -4.52 15.42 -26.80
CA ASN A 364 -4.00 16.77 -26.64
C ASN A 364 -3.93 17.11 -25.15
N ASP A 365 -3.25 18.22 -24.81
CA ASP A 365 -3.32 18.96 -23.55
C ASP A 365 -4.78 19.25 -23.12
N ALA A 366 -5.56 18.21 -22.82
CA ALA A 366 -6.87 18.29 -22.24
C ALA A 366 -6.58 18.70 -20.81
N THR A 367 -6.89 19.96 -20.50
CA THR A 367 -6.89 20.51 -19.15
C THR A 367 -7.34 19.42 -18.18
N GLN A 368 -6.43 18.93 -17.33
CA GLN A 368 -6.70 17.83 -16.43
C GLN A 368 -7.99 18.14 -15.66
N SER A 369 -9.05 17.37 -15.88
CA SER A 369 -10.35 17.61 -15.23
C SER A 369 -10.15 17.54 -13.73
N ASN A 370 -10.58 18.56 -13.00
CA ASN A 370 -10.56 18.58 -11.54
C ASN A 370 -11.81 17.90 -10.93
N VAL A 371 -12.60 17.19 -11.75
CA VAL A 371 -13.83 16.52 -11.31
C VAL A 371 -13.57 15.04 -11.08
N LEU A 372 -13.70 14.60 -9.83
CA LEU A 372 -13.68 13.20 -9.44
C LEU A 372 -15.04 12.56 -9.67
N THR A 373 -15.05 11.38 -10.27
CA THR A 373 -16.24 10.56 -10.51
C THR A 373 -16.05 9.17 -9.91
N PRO A 374 -17.04 8.64 -9.17
CA PRO A 374 -16.95 7.30 -8.62
C PRO A 374 -16.98 6.26 -9.75
N VAL A 375 -16.17 5.22 -9.62
CA VAL A 375 -16.13 4.07 -10.53
C VAL A 375 -16.23 2.79 -9.71
N PHE A 376 -17.04 1.83 -10.18
CA PHE A 376 -17.31 0.56 -9.46
C PHE A 376 -17.75 0.76 -7.99
N SER A 377 -18.30 1.92 -7.67
CA SER A 377 -18.62 2.36 -6.31
C SER A 377 -20.08 2.84 -6.23
N PRO A 378 -21.06 1.95 -6.43
CA PRO A 378 -22.48 2.31 -6.41
C PRO A 378 -22.95 2.88 -5.06
N SER A 379 -22.19 2.61 -3.99
CA SER A 379 -22.39 3.06 -2.61
C SER A 379 -21.62 4.35 -2.27
N ALA A 380 -20.91 4.97 -3.22
CA ALA A 380 -20.11 6.17 -2.96
C ALA A 380 -20.98 7.30 -2.40
N SER A 381 -20.68 7.70 -1.17
CA SER A 381 -21.42 8.73 -0.45
C SER A 381 -20.86 10.13 -0.69
N PRO A 382 -21.63 11.21 -0.41
CA PRO A 382 -21.08 12.56 -0.38
C PRO A 382 -19.88 12.71 0.58
N ARG A 383 -19.85 11.92 1.66
CA ARG A 383 -18.74 11.86 2.62
C ARG A 383 -17.48 11.29 1.96
N ASP A 384 -17.61 10.20 1.20
CA ASP A 384 -16.46 9.59 0.52
C ASP A 384 -15.92 10.49 -0.58
N LEU A 385 -16.82 11.16 -1.33
CA LEU A 385 -16.40 12.14 -2.33
C LEU A 385 -15.64 13.31 -1.68
N ALA A 386 -16.11 13.81 -0.52
CA ALA A 386 -15.45 14.88 0.21
C ALA A 386 -14.02 14.50 0.63
N LEU A 387 -13.84 13.30 1.16
CA LEU A 387 -12.53 12.76 1.54
C LEU A 387 -11.66 12.49 0.32
N ALA A 388 -12.24 12.03 -0.79
CA ALA A 388 -11.49 11.81 -2.03
C ALA A 388 -10.89 13.11 -2.58
N TYR A 389 -11.65 14.21 -2.53
CA TYR A 389 -11.13 15.54 -2.89
C TYR A 389 -10.05 16.03 -1.91
N TYR A 390 -10.19 15.73 -0.62
CA TYR A 390 -9.17 16.05 0.37
C TYR A 390 -7.86 15.30 0.11
N GLU A 391 -7.92 13.97 -0.05
CA GLU A 391 -6.74 13.16 -0.34
C GLU A 391 -6.04 13.59 -1.62
N SER A 392 -6.81 13.90 -2.67
CA SER A 392 -6.27 14.46 -3.91
C SER A 392 -5.51 15.78 -3.68
N ALA A 393 -6.08 16.69 -2.88
CA ALA A 393 -5.41 17.95 -2.56
C ALA A 393 -4.10 17.72 -1.79
N MET A 394 -4.05 16.70 -0.91
CA MET A 394 -2.85 16.32 -0.17
C MET A 394 -1.80 15.63 -1.07
N LYS A 395 -2.22 14.89 -2.09
CA LYS A 395 -1.34 14.30 -3.13
C LYS A 395 -0.82 15.33 -4.16
N GLY A 396 -1.00 16.62 -3.90
CA GLY A 396 -0.40 17.72 -4.65
C GLY A 396 -1.34 18.44 -5.62
N ARG A 397 -2.60 18.01 -5.76
CA ARG A 397 -3.56 18.67 -6.65
C ARG A 397 -4.26 19.86 -5.97
N SER A 398 -3.47 20.89 -5.68
CA SER A 398 -3.92 22.08 -4.92
C SER A 398 -5.19 22.74 -5.45
N ALA A 399 -5.45 22.66 -6.76
CA ALA A 399 -6.63 23.23 -7.40
C ALA A 399 -7.97 22.69 -6.87
N VAL A 400 -8.00 21.51 -6.24
CA VAL A 400 -9.24 20.93 -5.69
C VAL A 400 -9.44 21.21 -4.20
N ARG A 401 -8.51 21.93 -3.55
CA ARG A 401 -8.52 22.16 -2.09
C ARG A 401 -9.77 22.92 -1.61
N ASP A 402 -10.22 23.92 -2.36
CA ASP A 402 -11.43 24.66 -2.00
C ASP A 402 -12.69 23.80 -2.12
N LYS A 403 -12.74 22.95 -3.14
CA LYS A 403 -13.83 21.99 -3.29
C LYS A 403 -13.83 20.96 -2.16
N ALA A 404 -12.67 20.46 -1.77
CA ALA A 404 -12.52 19.57 -0.61
C ALA A 404 -13.07 20.22 0.67
N TYR A 405 -12.72 21.48 0.93
CA TYR A 405 -13.21 22.21 2.11
C TYR A 405 -14.74 22.40 2.10
N GLU A 406 -15.31 22.78 0.96
CA GLU A 406 -16.76 22.93 0.78
C GLU A 406 -17.49 21.61 1.06
N LEU A 407 -17.04 20.52 0.44
CA LEU A 407 -17.66 19.20 0.56
C LEU A 407 -17.48 18.62 1.97
N LEU A 408 -16.31 18.76 2.59
CA LEU A 408 -16.10 18.33 3.98
C LEU A 408 -16.98 19.13 4.95
N SER A 409 -17.19 20.42 4.69
CA SER A 409 -18.09 21.25 5.49
C SER A 409 -19.55 20.78 5.40
N GLN A 410 -19.99 20.34 4.21
CA GLN A 410 -21.31 19.74 4.00
C GLN A 410 -21.41 18.35 4.65
N ALA A 411 -20.39 17.50 4.47
CA ALA A 411 -20.32 16.17 5.09
C ALA A 411 -20.39 16.26 6.62
N ARG A 412 -19.68 17.22 7.24
CA ARG A 412 -19.76 17.49 8.68
C ARG A 412 -21.17 17.87 9.14
N GLN A 413 -21.94 18.59 8.33
CA GLN A 413 -23.33 18.93 8.70
C GLN A 413 -24.22 17.69 8.71
N ALA A 414 -24.01 16.77 7.77
CA ALA A 414 -24.77 15.52 7.70
C ALA A 414 -24.33 14.52 8.79
N GLN A 415 -23.03 14.44 9.08
CA GLN A 415 -22.42 13.51 10.03
C GLN A 415 -21.45 14.28 10.97
N PRO A 416 -21.96 14.90 12.06
CA PRO A 416 -21.16 15.79 12.91
C PRO A 416 -20.03 15.13 13.71
N ASN A 417 -20.00 13.80 13.77
CA ASN A 417 -19.02 13.02 14.55
C ASN A 417 -18.16 12.09 13.68
N ASP A 418 -18.16 12.23 12.34
CA ASP A 418 -17.24 11.47 11.49
C ASP A 418 -15.80 11.97 11.75
N VAL A 419 -14.97 11.10 12.33
CA VAL A 419 -13.60 11.41 12.74
C VAL A 419 -12.71 11.78 11.54
N ALA A 420 -12.83 11.07 10.42
CA ALA A 420 -12.04 11.33 9.23
C ALA A 420 -12.41 12.68 8.60
N VAL A 421 -13.70 12.96 8.45
CA VAL A 421 -14.20 14.25 7.95
C VAL A 421 -13.74 15.40 8.84
N LEU A 422 -13.87 15.25 10.17
CA LEU A 422 -13.44 16.28 11.12
C LEU A 422 -11.92 16.49 11.06
N ALA A 423 -11.11 15.43 11.05
CA ALA A 423 -9.65 15.55 10.98
C ALA A 423 -9.19 16.21 9.67
N SER A 424 -9.75 15.80 8.52
CA SER A 424 -9.47 16.41 7.22
C SER A 424 -9.90 17.88 7.17
N LEU A 425 -11.08 18.21 7.71
CA LEU A 425 -11.54 19.59 7.78
C LEU A 425 -10.64 20.43 8.69
N GLY A 426 -10.21 19.90 9.84
CA GLY A 426 -9.27 20.57 10.74
C GLY A 426 -7.97 20.97 10.05
N ILE A 427 -7.38 20.08 9.25
CA ILE A 427 -6.17 20.36 8.45
C ILE A 427 -6.43 21.47 7.42
N LEU A 428 -7.55 21.41 6.70
CA LEU A 428 -7.86 22.43 5.71
C LEU A 428 -8.19 23.79 6.35
N THR A 429 -8.85 23.80 7.50
CA THR A 429 -9.10 25.01 8.31
C THR A 429 -7.79 25.61 8.80
N GLU A 430 -6.85 24.81 9.29
CA GLU A 430 -5.51 25.26 9.67
C GLU A 430 -4.76 25.85 8.47
N THR A 431 -4.78 25.18 7.32
CA THR A 431 -4.13 25.65 6.07
C THR A 431 -4.70 26.99 5.60
N ARG A 432 -5.96 27.30 5.92
CA ARG A 432 -6.62 28.59 5.65
C ARG A 432 -6.30 29.67 6.69
N GLY A 433 -5.57 29.33 7.75
CA GLY A 433 -5.13 30.26 8.80
C GLY A 433 -6.10 30.42 9.98
N ASP A 434 -7.24 29.71 10.00
CA ASP A 434 -8.17 29.75 11.13
C ASP A 434 -7.74 28.75 12.22
N TYR A 435 -6.66 29.09 12.92
CA TYR A 435 -6.06 28.24 13.94
C TYR A 435 -6.99 27.97 15.13
N GLN A 436 -7.86 28.92 15.48
CA GLN A 436 -8.79 28.76 16.60
C GLN A 436 -9.87 27.72 16.27
N GLN A 437 -10.47 27.80 15.08
CA GLN A 437 -11.44 26.82 14.64
C GLN A 437 -10.80 25.45 14.42
N ALA A 438 -9.60 25.39 13.82
CA ALA A 438 -8.86 24.14 13.65
C ALA A 438 -8.59 23.45 15.00
N ALA A 439 -8.11 24.18 16.00
CA ALA A 439 -7.90 23.64 17.34
C ALA A 439 -9.20 23.12 17.99
N SER A 440 -10.34 23.80 17.78
CA SER A 440 -11.65 23.32 18.25
C SER A 440 -12.04 21.99 17.58
N ILE A 441 -11.85 21.89 16.26
CA ILE A 441 -12.12 20.68 15.49
C ILE A 441 -11.23 19.53 15.96
N PHE A 442 -9.92 19.75 16.12
CA PHE A 442 -9.02 18.69 16.60
C PHE A 442 -9.31 18.24 18.04
N ARG A 443 -9.74 19.15 18.94
CA ARG A 443 -10.23 18.74 20.26
C ARG A 443 -11.47 17.85 20.16
N LYS A 444 -12.38 18.15 19.23
CA LYS A 444 -13.56 17.31 18.97
C LYS A 444 -13.15 15.94 18.43
N VAL A 445 -12.18 15.88 17.50
CA VAL A 445 -11.62 14.60 17.02
C VAL A 445 -11.07 13.78 18.20
N LEU A 446 -10.21 14.37 19.04
CA LEU A 446 -9.62 13.68 20.19
C LEU A 446 -10.63 13.27 21.28
N SER A 447 -11.83 13.87 21.30
CA SER A 447 -12.93 13.44 22.18
C SER A 447 -13.67 12.19 21.66
N LEU A 448 -13.56 11.92 20.35
CA LEU A 448 -14.17 10.78 19.67
C LEU A 448 -13.18 9.63 19.51
N ASP A 449 -11.93 9.96 19.21
CA ASP A 449 -10.80 9.07 19.03
C ASP A 449 -9.57 9.68 19.72
N SER A 450 -9.30 9.26 20.94
CA SER A 450 -8.22 9.81 21.77
C SER A 450 -6.81 9.53 21.24
N ASP A 451 -6.67 8.54 20.34
CA ASP A 451 -5.39 8.13 19.79
C ASP A 451 -5.15 8.65 18.37
N ASN A 452 -6.06 9.50 17.87
CA ASN A 452 -5.97 10.07 16.53
C ASN A 452 -4.66 10.85 16.31
N LEU A 453 -3.74 10.24 15.57
CA LEU A 453 -2.40 10.78 15.31
C LEU A 453 -2.43 12.16 14.66
N THR A 454 -3.32 12.34 13.68
CA THR A 454 -3.50 13.59 12.95
C THR A 454 -3.93 14.72 13.90
N ALA A 455 -4.98 14.50 14.71
CA ALA A 455 -5.47 15.52 15.62
C ALA A 455 -4.49 15.82 16.76
N ALA A 456 -3.85 14.79 17.33
CA ALA A 456 -2.84 14.96 18.38
C ALA A 456 -1.66 15.79 17.91
N THR A 457 -1.15 15.50 16.70
CA THR A 457 -0.01 16.22 16.11
C THR A 457 -0.34 17.68 15.82
N ASN A 458 -1.43 17.93 15.09
CA ASN A 458 -1.77 19.29 14.68
C ASN A 458 -2.23 20.14 15.88
N LEU A 459 -3.06 19.61 16.77
CA LEU A 459 -3.45 20.34 17.99
C LEU A 459 -2.25 20.62 18.89
N GLY A 460 -1.33 19.65 19.03
CA GLY A 460 -0.10 19.84 19.81
C GLY A 460 0.74 21.01 19.28
N VAL A 461 0.91 21.11 17.97
CA VAL A 461 1.60 22.25 17.33
C VAL A 461 0.85 23.57 17.56
N LEU A 462 -0.48 23.58 17.43
CA LEU A 462 -1.29 24.78 17.66
C LEU A 462 -1.21 25.25 19.12
N LEU A 463 -1.27 24.33 20.09
CA LEU A 463 -1.13 24.65 21.52
C LEU A 463 0.25 25.24 21.83
N ALA A 464 1.31 24.66 21.24
CA ALA A 464 2.66 25.18 21.39
C ALA A 464 2.79 26.62 20.86
N LYS A 465 2.21 26.89 19.68
CA LYS A 465 2.18 28.23 19.08
C LYS A 465 1.40 29.23 19.94
N SER A 466 0.36 28.78 20.65
CA SER A 466 -0.39 29.64 21.59
C SER A 466 0.23 29.73 23.00
N GLY A 467 1.36 29.09 23.24
CA GLY A 467 2.08 29.12 24.52
C GLY A 467 1.66 28.04 25.53
N ASP A 468 0.69 27.18 25.23
CA ASP A 468 0.31 26.04 26.08
C ASP A 468 1.26 24.86 25.83
N LEU A 469 2.52 25.02 26.26
CA LEU A 469 3.56 24.00 26.13
C LEU A 469 3.21 22.71 26.90
N PRO A 470 2.66 22.74 28.13
CA PRO A 470 2.24 21.52 28.83
C PRO A 470 1.14 20.76 28.08
N GLY A 471 0.14 21.46 27.53
CA GLY A 471 -0.89 20.86 26.70
C GLY A 471 -0.34 20.25 25.41
N ALA A 472 0.58 20.95 24.74
CA ALA A 472 1.27 20.44 23.57
C ALA A 472 2.07 19.17 23.87
N LEU A 473 2.85 19.16 24.96
CA LEU A 473 3.64 18.00 25.39
C LEU A 473 2.75 16.78 25.67
N LYS A 474 1.61 16.98 26.35
CA LYS A 474 0.65 15.92 26.68
C LYS A 474 0.08 15.22 25.43
N LEU A 475 -0.03 15.92 24.29
CA LEU A 475 -0.52 15.36 23.04
C LEU A 475 0.60 14.76 22.19
N LEU A 476 1.71 15.48 22.03
CA LEU A 476 2.80 15.09 21.13
C LEU A 476 3.62 13.91 21.67
N GLN A 477 3.79 13.80 23.00
CA GLN A 477 4.59 12.74 23.59
C GLN A 477 4.03 11.33 23.34
N PRO A 478 2.76 11.01 23.67
CA PRO A 478 2.21 9.68 23.39
C PRO A 478 2.09 9.41 21.89
N ALA A 479 1.76 10.44 21.08
CA ALA A 479 1.74 10.31 19.63
C ALA A 479 3.11 9.89 19.07
N PHE A 480 4.19 10.51 19.56
CA PHE A 480 5.56 10.20 19.16
C PHE A 480 5.99 8.81 19.64
N GLN A 481 5.69 8.44 20.89
CA GLN A 481 6.03 7.11 21.42
C GLN A 481 5.42 5.96 20.60
N ARG A 482 4.31 6.23 19.92
CA ARG A 482 3.63 5.29 19.01
C ARG A 482 4.08 5.40 17.55
N ASN A 483 4.78 6.45 17.16
CA ASN A 483 5.21 6.73 15.78
C ASN A 483 6.63 7.31 15.77
N GLU A 484 7.59 6.59 16.35
CA GLU A 484 8.97 7.07 16.53
C GLU A 484 9.72 7.27 15.19
N ASP A 485 9.23 6.63 14.12
CA ASP A 485 9.74 6.70 12.75
C ASP A 485 9.36 8.00 12.02
N MET A 486 8.42 8.78 12.57
CA MET A 486 7.97 10.04 11.97
C MET A 486 8.84 11.24 12.36
N LEU A 487 9.77 11.62 11.47
CA LEU A 487 10.66 12.78 11.66
C LEU A 487 9.92 14.09 11.97
N GLY A 488 8.78 14.33 11.30
CA GLY A 488 7.96 15.51 11.53
C GLY A 488 7.47 15.62 12.98
N LEU A 489 7.01 14.50 13.53
CA LEU A 489 6.48 14.42 14.89
C LEU A 489 7.60 14.56 15.94
N ALA A 490 8.75 13.92 15.70
CA ALA A 490 9.93 14.07 16.54
C ALA A 490 10.38 15.54 16.63
N LYS A 491 10.44 16.24 15.48
CA LYS A 491 10.80 17.67 15.42
C LYS A 491 9.81 18.55 16.17
N ASN A 492 8.51 18.28 16.03
CA ASN A 492 7.47 19.02 16.75
C ASN A 492 7.59 18.84 18.26
N LEU A 493 7.73 17.59 18.74
CA LEU A 493 7.90 17.30 20.16
C LEU A 493 9.19 17.90 20.73
N ALA A 494 10.31 17.75 20.03
CA ALA A 494 11.59 18.31 20.46
C ALA A 494 11.57 19.84 20.52
N ALA A 495 10.86 20.51 19.59
CA ALA A 495 10.67 21.95 19.64
C ALA A 495 9.91 22.38 20.91
N VAL A 496 8.83 21.68 21.28
CA VAL A 496 8.08 21.94 22.52
C VAL A 496 8.95 21.72 23.75
N GLN A 497 9.67 20.59 23.83
CA GLN A 497 10.60 20.29 24.92
C GLN A 497 11.67 21.39 25.07
N CYS A 498 12.21 21.88 23.95
CA CYS A 498 13.18 22.96 23.96
C CYS A 498 12.60 24.31 24.40
N MET A 499 11.38 24.67 23.98
CA MET A 499 10.68 25.87 24.46
C MET A 499 10.45 25.82 25.98
N MET A 500 10.26 24.62 26.53
CA MET A 500 10.17 24.38 27.98
C MET A 500 11.52 24.39 28.70
N GLY A 501 12.64 24.54 27.99
CA GLY A 501 14.00 24.49 28.54
C GLY A 501 14.54 23.07 28.76
N ASP A 502 13.80 22.03 28.34
CA ASP A 502 14.22 20.64 28.46
C ASP A 502 15.00 20.18 27.21
N GLY A 503 16.21 20.71 27.08
CA GLY A 503 17.13 20.32 26.00
C GLY A 503 17.53 18.85 26.05
N ALA A 504 17.54 18.23 27.24
CA ALA A 504 17.88 16.81 27.40
C ALA A 504 16.80 15.90 26.80
N ALA A 505 15.52 16.17 27.09
CA ALA A 505 14.41 15.45 26.48
C ALA A 505 14.34 15.68 24.96
N ALA A 506 14.52 16.92 24.50
CA ALA A 506 14.59 17.24 23.08
C ALA A 506 15.67 16.41 22.36
N LYS A 507 16.86 16.32 22.96
CA LYS A 507 17.96 15.50 22.44
C LYS A 507 17.59 14.02 22.37
N ALA A 508 16.95 13.48 23.41
CA ALA A 508 16.52 12.09 23.44
C ALA A 508 15.46 11.77 22.37
N THR A 509 14.47 12.65 22.20
CA THR A 509 13.42 12.54 21.17
C THR A 509 14.03 12.51 19.76
N LEU A 510 14.92 13.47 19.44
CA LEU A 510 15.56 13.53 18.12
C LEU A 510 16.49 12.33 17.90
N ALA A 511 17.21 11.86 18.92
CA ALA A 511 18.06 10.68 18.80
C ALA A 511 17.27 9.40 18.48
N LYS A 512 16.07 9.24 19.05
CA LYS A 512 15.19 8.09 18.76
C LYS A 512 14.77 8.03 17.29
N THR A 513 14.36 9.14 16.70
CA THR A 513 13.90 9.15 15.30
C THR A 513 15.03 8.92 14.29
N LEU A 514 16.26 9.32 14.64
CA LEU A 514 17.45 9.05 13.83
C LEU A 514 17.78 7.56 13.70
N VAL A 515 17.20 6.69 14.54
CA VAL A 515 17.27 5.23 14.33
C VAL A 515 16.66 4.85 12.97
N TYR A 516 15.63 5.55 12.51
CA TYR A 516 14.92 5.26 11.27
C TYR A 516 15.43 6.08 10.09
N SER A 517 15.91 7.32 10.31
CA SER A 517 16.50 8.19 9.28
C SER A 517 17.84 8.79 9.76
N PRO A 518 18.97 8.06 9.68
CA PRO A 518 20.21 8.41 10.38
C PRO A 518 20.90 9.69 9.93
N ASP A 519 20.74 10.09 8.67
CA ASP A 519 21.40 11.26 8.09
C ASP A 519 20.46 12.47 7.92
N ALA A 520 19.25 12.42 8.53
CA ALA A 520 18.27 13.50 8.41
C ALA A 520 18.86 14.83 8.90
N ARG A 521 19.36 15.64 7.97
CA ARG A 521 20.22 16.81 8.27
C ARG A 521 19.52 17.83 9.13
N ASP A 522 18.24 18.05 8.87
CA ASP A 522 17.40 18.98 9.63
C ASP A 522 17.16 18.51 11.08
N VAL A 523 17.15 17.20 11.33
CA VAL A 523 17.09 16.61 12.68
C VAL A 523 18.45 16.71 13.37
N LEU A 524 19.54 16.39 12.66
CA LEU A 524 20.91 16.49 13.18
C LEU A 524 21.27 17.93 13.57
N ASP A 525 20.84 18.92 12.78
CA ASP A 525 21.08 20.33 13.08
C ASP A 525 20.29 20.80 14.31
N ARG A 526 19.04 20.36 14.45
CA ARG A 526 18.25 20.60 15.67
C ARG A 526 18.88 19.94 16.89
N LEU A 527 19.43 18.73 16.74
CA LEU A 527 20.11 18.00 17.81
C LEU A 527 21.29 18.81 18.38
N LYS A 528 22.09 19.46 17.52
CA LYS A 528 23.20 20.33 17.94
C LYS A 528 22.74 21.57 18.72
N GLN A 529 21.53 22.04 18.46
CA GLN A 529 20.96 23.25 19.08
C GLN A 529 20.32 22.96 20.45
N THR A 530 20.15 21.68 20.82
CA THR A 530 19.46 21.29 22.07
C THR A 530 20.13 21.80 23.35
N SER A 531 21.45 22.03 23.33
CA SER A 531 22.18 22.61 24.47
C SER A 531 21.84 24.07 24.73
N SER A 532 21.28 24.76 23.74
CA SER A 532 20.91 26.17 23.81
C SER A 532 19.43 26.37 24.13
N CYS A 533 18.71 25.29 24.47
CA CYS A 533 17.29 25.37 24.80
C CYS A 533 17.10 26.07 26.14
N THR A 534 16.59 27.30 26.08
CA THR A 534 16.29 28.13 27.23
C THR A 534 14.78 28.14 27.44
N GLY A 535 14.32 27.94 28.68
CA GLY A 535 12.90 28.03 28.98
C GLY A 535 12.39 29.44 28.71
N SER A 536 11.30 29.57 27.95
CA SER A 536 10.61 30.85 27.81
C SER A 536 10.01 31.25 29.16
N GLN A 537 10.57 32.28 29.79
CA GLN A 537 9.98 32.94 30.95
C GLN A 537 8.77 33.74 30.47
N HIS A 538 7.56 33.19 30.62
CA HIS A 538 6.31 33.93 30.47
C HIS A 538 5.42 33.73 31.69
#